data_AF-A0A355Q9W7-F1
#
_entry.id   AF-A0A355Q9W7-F1
#
_cell.length_a   1.000
_cell.length_b   1.000
_cell.length_c   1.000
_cell.angle_alpha   90.00
_cell.angle_beta   90.00
_cell.angle_gamma   90.00
#
_symmetry.space_group_name_H-M   'P 1'
#
loop_
_entity.id
_entity.type
_entity.pdbx_description
1 polymer ?
#
loop_
_entity_poly.entity_id
_entity_poly.type
_entity_poly.pdbx_seq_one_letter_code
_entity_poly.pdbx_strand_id
1 'polypeptide(L)' 'MAAGDCSFHNGLVANGAGANMTRHRRIAMTCAYMPINSTFNGNQSILPTNYFNNLKEGDLPNDDQLNPIVYKIN' A
#
# COMPACT_ATOMS: atom_id res chain seq x y z
N MET A 1 -9.04 -0.63 18.42
CA MET A 1 -8.04 -1.62 18.01
C MET A 1 -6.96 -1.65 19.07
N ALA A 2 -6.77 -2.80 19.70
CA ALA A 2 -5.66 -3.07 20.60
C ALA A 2 -4.36 -3.30 19.80
N ALA A 3 -3.21 -3.36 20.49
CA ALA A 3 -1.96 -3.70 19.83
C ALA A 3 -2.03 -5.13 19.28
N GLY A 4 -1.74 -5.29 17.98
CA GLY A 4 -1.85 -6.57 17.27
C GLY A 4 -3.13 -6.74 16.46
N ASP A 5 -4.15 -5.91 16.67
CA ASP A 5 -5.34 -5.91 15.80
C ASP A 5 -4.99 -5.36 14.41
N CYS A 6 -5.75 -5.81 13.40
CA CYS A 6 -5.70 -5.25 12.06
C CYS A 6 -7.11 -5.05 11.47
N SER A 7 -7.22 -4.17 10.48
CA SER A 7 -8.43 -3.93 9.71
C SER A 7 -8.07 -3.92 8.24
N PHE A 8 -8.96 -4.47 7.40
CA PHE A 8 -8.83 -4.45 5.95
C PHE A 8 -9.93 -3.60 5.34
N HIS A 9 -9.58 -2.79 4.34
CA HIS A 9 -10.53 -2.04 3.54
C HIS A 9 -10.04 -2.05 2.08
N ASN A 10 -10.97 -2.15 1.13
CA ASN A 10 -10.64 -2.08 -0.29
C ASN A 10 -10.42 -0.62 -0.74
N GLY A 11 -9.92 -0.43 -1.96
CA GLY A 11 -9.59 0.89 -2.52
C GLY A 11 -10.78 1.84 -2.76
N LEU A 12 -12.02 1.38 -2.61
CA LEU A 12 -13.25 2.17 -2.80
C LEU A 12 -13.87 2.64 -1.48
N VAL A 13 -13.39 2.13 -0.33
CA VAL A 13 -13.95 2.49 0.98
C VAL A 13 -13.48 3.89 1.39
N ALA A 14 -14.42 4.83 1.45
CA ALA A 14 -14.18 6.12 2.09
C ALA A 14 -13.82 5.90 3.57
N ASN A 15 -12.70 6.45 4.00
CA ASN A 15 -12.19 6.30 5.35
C ASN A 15 -11.46 7.56 5.83
N GLY A 16 -11.24 7.65 7.13
CA GLY A 16 -10.53 8.77 7.76
C GLY A 16 -10.05 8.38 9.16
N ALA A 17 -9.21 9.23 9.74
CA ALA A 17 -8.68 9.00 11.08
C ALA A 17 -8.91 10.23 11.97
N GLY A 18 -9.51 10.01 13.14
CA GLY A 18 -9.71 11.08 14.12
C GLY A 18 -8.39 11.62 14.69
N ALA A 19 -8.43 12.84 15.22
CA ALA A 19 -7.30 13.44 15.93
C ALA A 19 -6.91 12.61 17.16
N ASN A 20 -5.62 12.56 17.48
CA ASN A 20 -5.14 11.91 18.70
C ASN A 20 -5.33 12.83 19.90
N MET A 21 -6.38 12.60 20.68
CA MET A 21 -6.73 13.39 21.88
C MET A 21 -6.08 12.86 23.17
N THR A 22 -4.95 12.15 23.05
CA THR A 22 -4.24 11.57 24.20
C THR A 22 -2.80 12.08 24.27
N ARG A 23 -2.13 11.84 25.42
CA ARG A 23 -0.71 12.19 25.61
C ARG A 23 0.26 11.17 25.01
N HIS A 24 -0.23 10.04 24.52
CA HIS A 24 0.60 8.97 23.96
C HIS A 24 0.54 8.99 22.43
N ARG A 25 1.57 8.46 21.77
CA ARG A 25 1.60 8.39 20.30
C ARG A 25 0.64 7.30 19.81
N ARG A 26 -0.11 7.59 18.75
CA ARG A 26 -0.83 6.59 17.96
C ARG A 26 0.10 6.10 16.84
N ILE A 27 0.53 4.84 16.91
CA ILE A 27 1.42 4.22 15.92
C ILE A 27 0.64 3.12 15.20
N ALA A 28 0.70 3.12 13.87
CA ALA A 28 0.13 2.10 13.01
C ALA A 28 1.02 1.92 11.78
N MET A 29 0.93 0.75 11.14
CA MET A 29 1.56 0.47 9.86
C MET A 29 0.46 0.26 8.81
N THR A 30 0.59 0.89 7.66
CA THR A 30 -0.30 0.68 6.51
C THR A 30 0.47 -0.07 5.43
N CYS A 31 -0.17 -1.07 4.83
CA CYS A 31 0.33 -1.76 3.65
C CYS A 31 -0.80 -1.89 2.63
N ALA A 32 -0.43 -1.90 1.35
CA ALA A 32 -1.37 -2.10 0.26
C ALA A 32 -1.05 -3.42 -0.43
N TYR A 33 -2.10 -4.19 -0.73
CA TYR A 33 -2.02 -5.40 -1.53
C TYR A 33 -2.76 -5.16 -2.84
N MET A 34 -2.22 -5.67 -3.94
CA MET A 34 -2.86 -5.62 -5.25
C MET A 34 -2.83 -7.02 -5.89
N PRO A 35 -3.79 -7.33 -6.78
CA PRO A 35 -3.75 -8.56 -7.56
C PRO A 35 -2.45 -8.70 -8.35
N ILE A 36 -1.97 -9.93 -8.50
CA ILE A 36 -0.87 -10.26 -9.43
C ILE A 36 -1.28 -9.77 -10.84
N ASN A 37 -0.31 -9.21 -11.56
CA ASN A 37 -0.48 -8.60 -12.89
C ASN A 37 -1.24 -7.26 -12.92
N SER A 38 -1.47 -6.60 -11.78
CA SER A 38 -1.94 -5.20 -11.78
C SER A 38 -0.89 -4.30 -12.43
N THR A 39 -1.31 -3.44 -13.36
CA THR A 39 -0.42 -2.50 -14.07
C THR A 39 -0.43 -1.11 -13.47
N PHE A 40 0.67 -0.38 -13.65
CA PHE A 40 0.78 1.01 -13.27
C PHE A 40 -0.20 1.89 -14.06
N ASN A 41 -0.88 2.81 -13.39
CA ASN A 41 -1.97 3.63 -13.95
C ASN A 41 -1.57 5.11 -14.18
N GLY A 42 -0.27 5.42 -14.18
CA GLY A 42 0.24 6.77 -14.40
C GLY A 42 0.28 7.68 -13.16
N ASN A 43 -0.35 7.33 -12.04
CA ASN A 43 -0.42 8.19 -10.85
C ASN A 43 0.60 7.79 -9.78
N GLN A 44 1.41 8.76 -9.31
CA GLN A 44 2.36 8.51 -8.23
C GLN A 44 1.62 8.38 -6.89
N SER A 45 1.73 7.21 -6.27
CA SER A 45 1.25 6.96 -4.90
C SER A 45 2.43 7.00 -3.92
N ILE A 46 2.62 5.95 -3.12
CA ILE A 46 3.72 5.80 -2.16
C ILE A 46 5.06 5.40 -2.81
N LEU A 47 5.08 5.27 -4.15
CA LEU A 47 6.25 4.78 -4.88
C LEU A 47 7.41 5.78 -4.80
N PRO A 48 8.66 5.32 -4.56
CA PRO A 48 9.84 6.16 -4.64
C PRO A 48 9.92 6.90 -6.00
N THR A 49 10.30 8.17 -5.98
CA THR A 49 10.31 9.03 -7.17
C THR A 49 11.16 8.45 -8.32
N ASN A 50 12.31 7.85 -8.01
CA ASN A 50 13.16 7.21 -9.01
C ASN A 50 12.46 6.02 -9.68
N TYR A 51 11.72 5.21 -8.92
CA TYR A 51 10.98 4.07 -9.44
C TYR A 51 9.79 4.53 -10.29
N PHE A 52 9.01 5.49 -9.79
CA PHE A 52 7.88 6.08 -10.51
C PHE A 52 8.33 6.68 -11.86
N ASN A 53 9.43 7.44 -11.90
CA ASN A 53 9.93 8.06 -13.12
C ASN A 53 10.37 7.06 -14.21
N ASN A 54 10.61 5.80 -13.83
CA ASN A 54 10.99 4.72 -14.76
C ASN A 54 9.79 3.91 -15.25
N LEU A 55 8.59 4.13 -14.70
CA LEU A 55 7.37 3.43 -15.10
C LEU A 55 6.58 4.22 -16.16
N LYS A 56 6.02 3.50 -17.12
CA LYS A 56 5.00 3.98 -18.05
C LYS A 56 3.65 3.37 -17.69
N GLU A 57 2.57 4.07 -18.02
CA GLU A 57 1.22 3.52 -17.86
C GLU A 57 1.10 2.18 -18.61
N GLY A 58 0.58 1.16 -17.95
CA GLY A 58 0.53 -0.21 -18.44
C GLY A 58 1.71 -1.09 -18.04
N ASP A 59 2.81 -0.53 -17.51
CA ASP A 59 3.93 -1.34 -17.03
C ASP A 59 3.55 -2.14 -15.79
N LEU A 60 4.15 -3.33 -15.65
CA LEU A 60 4.03 -4.13 -14.43
C LEU A 60 5.03 -3.62 -13.37
N PRO A 61 4.57 -3.19 -12.19
CA PRO A 61 5.45 -2.75 -11.13
C PRO A 61 6.00 -3.99 -10.37
N ASN A 62 7.04 -4.61 -10.95
CA ASN A 62 7.56 -5.95 -10.63
C ASN A 62 8.91 -5.96 -9.88
N ASP A 63 9.17 -4.94 -9.05
CA ASP A 63 10.36 -4.90 -8.22
C ASP A 63 10.14 -5.69 -6.92
N ASP A 64 10.81 -6.82 -6.74
CA ASP A 64 10.67 -7.66 -5.53
C ASP A 64 11.10 -6.96 -4.23
N GLN A 65 11.87 -5.87 -4.30
CA GLN A 65 12.22 -5.08 -3.10
C GLN A 65 11.08 -4.15 -2.67
N LEU A 66 10.21 -3.76 -3.59
CA LEU A 66 9.10 -2.82 -3.35
C LEU A 66 7.74 -3.51 -3.33
N ASN A 67 7.50 -4.41 -4.28
CA ASN A 67 6.25 -5.10 -4.57
C ASN A 67 6.44 -6.63 -4.64
N PRO A 68 6.92 -7.29 -3.57
CA PRO A 68 7.12 -8.73 -3.56
C PRO A 68 5.80 -9.49 -3.67
N ILE A 69 5.86 -10.70 -4.24
CA ILE A 69 4.74 -11.63 -4.23
C ILE A 69 4.57 -12.21 -2.82
N VAL A 70 3.41 -11.96 -2.22
CA VAL A 70 3.10 -12.36 -0.83
C VAL A 70 2.98 -13.88 -0.68
N TYR A 71 2.40 -14.56 -1.67
CA TYR A 71 2.16 -16.00 -1.62
C TYR A 71 2.06 -16.60 -3.02
N LYS A 72 2.58 -17.81 -3.19
CA LYS A 72 2.42 -18.66 -4.39
C LYS A 72 2.02 -20.06 -3.95
N ILE A 73 1.01 -20.62 -4.61
CA ILE A 73 0.68 -22.05 -4.51
C ILE A 73 1.60 -22.76 -5.50
N ASN A 74 2.35 -23.76 -5.03
CA ASN A 74 3.14 -24.65 -5.87
C ASN A 74 2.27 -25.73 -6.52
#